data_AF-A0A9E4WP71-F1
#
_entry.id   AF-A0A9E4WP71-F1
#
_cell.length_a   1.000
_cell.length_b   1.000
_cell.length_c   1.000
_cell.angle_alpha   90.00
_cell.angle_beta   90.00
_cell.angle_gamma   90.00
#
_symmetry.space_group_name_H-M   'P 1'
#
loop_
_entity.id
_entity.type
_entity.pdbx_description
1 polymer ?
#
loop_
_entity_poly.entity_id
_entity_poly.type
_entity_poly.pdbx_seq_one_letter_code
_entity_poly.pdbx_strand_id
1 'polypeptide(L)'
;MIVYLDASALVKRYLEEAGSDEVYRLFEGAEVLGTSLVTRAEVSAAFARAARLDAVSEEQALSARKDFEADWPDFARLRIDELTVAQAGRLAWEHALTGIDALHLASALPYPSTPNPTHIRRVVDFIN
;
A
#
# COMPACT_ATOMS: atom_id res chain seq x y z
N MET A 1 -6.84 -2.96 -15.98
CA MET A 1 -7.22 -2.00 -14.90
C MET A 1 -6.03 -1.80 -13.98
N ILE A 2 -5.70 -0.55 -13.62
CA ILE A 2 -4.62 -0.25 -12.67
C ILE A 2 -5.22 -0.14 -11.26
N VAL A 3 -4.65 -0.91 -10.32
CA VAL A 3 -5.06 -0.92 -8.91
C VAL A 3 -3.95 -0.36 -8.06
N TYR A 4 -4.27 0.61 -7.20
CA TYR A 4 -3.33 1.09 -6.19
C TYR A 4 -3.58 0.38 -4.86
N LEU A 5 -2.49 -0.13 -4.27
CA LEU A 5 -2.45 -0.85 -3.00
C LEU A 5 -1.72 0.02 -1.98
N ASP A 6 -2.32 0.19 -0.80
CA ASP A 6 -1.64 0.69 0.38
C ASP A 6 -1.03 -0.47 1.19
N ALA A 7 -0.37 -0.14 2.31
CA ALA A 7 0.26 -1.15 3.15
C ALA A 7 -0.76 -2.14 3.75
N SER A 8 -1.97 -1.68 4.09
CA SER A 8 -2.99 -2.52 4.70
C SER A 8 -3.50 -3.60 3.75
N ALA A 9 -3.75 -3.27 2.48
CA ALA A 9 -4.16 -4.24 1.47
C ALA A 9 -3.11 -5.36 1.32
N LEU A 10 -1.82 -5.00 1.30
CA LEU A 10 -0.74 -5.98 1.22
C LEU A 10 -0.60 -6.81 2.51
N VAL A 11 -0.76 -6.22 3.69
CA VAL A 11 -0.72 -6.98 4.95
C VAL A 11 -1.82 -8.06 4.97
N LYS A 12 -3.06 -7.69 4.61
CA LYS A 12 -4.18 -8.63 4.53
C LYS A 12 -3.87 -9.78 3.57
N ARG A 13 -3.27 -9.47 2.40
CA ARG A 13 -2.92 -10.44 1.38
C ARG A 13 -1.94 -11.52 1.85
N TYR A 14 -1.01 -11.20 2.73
CA TYR A 14 0.06 -12.14 3.15
C TYR A 14 -0.14 -12.74 4.55
N LEU A 15 -0.90 -12.10 5.45
CA LEU A 15 -1.20 -12.64 6.78
C LEU A 15 -2.60 -13.25 6.92
N GLU A 16 -3.37 -13.33 5.83
CA GLU A 16 -4.75 -13.86 5.80
C GLU A 16 -5.64 -13.28 6.91
N GLU A 17 -5.93 -11.98 6.80
CA GLU A 17 -6.84 -11.28 7.72
C GLU A 17 -8.25 -11.10 7.12
N ALA A 18 -9.20 -10.63 7.92
CA ALA A 18 -10.52 -10.25 7.42
C ALA A 18 -10.42 -9.22 6.27
N GLY A 19 -11.06 -9.51 5.14
CA GLY A 19 -10.97 -8.70 3.91
C GLY A 19 -10.01 -9.25 2.84
N SER A 20 -9.29 -10.34 3.12
CA SER A 20 -8.37 -10.96 2.16
C SER A 20 -9.06 -11.35 0.84
N ASP A 21 -10.28 -11.89 0.87
CA ASP A 21 -11.04 -12.29 -0.33
C ASP A 21 -11.34 -11.14 -1.30
N GLU A 22 -11.48 -9.92 -0.77
CA GLU A 22 -11.65 -8.73 -1.61
C GLU A 22 -10.32 -8.35 -2.28
N VAL A 23 -9.24 -8.36 -1.51
CA VAL A 23 -7.88 -8.10 -2.03
C VAL A 23 -7.49 -9.12 -3.09
N TYR A 24 -7.78 -10.41 -2.88
CA TYR A 24 -7.53 -11.46 -3.88
C TYR A 24 -8.25 -11.19 -5.20
N ARG A 25 -9.54 -10.85 -5.17
CA ARG A 25 -10.31 -10.52 -6.38
C ARG A 25 -9.79 -9.28 -7.11
N LEU A 26 -9.29 -8.30 -6.36
CA LEU A 26 -8.68 -7.10 -6.92
C LEU A 26 -7.34 -7.42 -7.61
N PHE A 27 -6.57 -8.36 -7.07
CA PHE A 27 -5.33 -8.84 -7.69
C PHE A 27 -5.60 -9.59 -9.00
N GLU A 28 -6.55 -10.52 -9.02
CA GLU A 28 -6.87 -11.32 -10.22
C GLU A 28 -7.38 -10.48 -11.40
N GLY A 29 -8.10 -9.38 -11.12
CA GLY A 29 -8.64 -8.49 -12.14
C GLY A 29 -7.72 -7.34 -12.56
N ALA A 30 -6.56 -7.19 -11.92
CA ALA A 30 -5.64 -6.09 -12.18
C ALA A 30 -4.68 -6.41 -13.34
N GLU A 31 -4.47 -5.41 -14.18
CA GLU A 31 -3.43 -5.45 -15.22
C GLU A 31 -2.10 -4.93 -14.67
N VAL A 32 -2.18 -3.97 -13.73
CA VAL A 32 -1.04 -3.41 -13.03
C VAL A 32 -1.42 -3.20 -11.56
N LEU A 33 -0.59 -3.71 -10.66
CA LEU A 33 -0.67 -3.47 -9.23
C LEU A 33 0.39 -2.43 -8.86
N GLY A 34 -0.05 -1.24 -8.44
CA GLY A 34 0.82 -0.15 -8.03
C GLY A 34 0.80 0.08 -6.52
N THR A 35 1.92 0.50 -5.95
CA THR A 35 2.04 0.87 -4.54
C THR A 35 3.10 1.96 -4.36
N SER A 36 3.09 2.67 -3.24
CA SER A 36 4.18 3.60 -2.91
C SER A 36 5.45 2.85 -2.51
N LEU A 37 6.62 3.47 -2.74
CA LEU A 37 7.90 2.89 -2.34
C LEU A 37 8.01 2.69 -0.82
N VAL A 38 7.37 3.56 -0.03
CA VAL A 38 7.37 3.48 1.45
C VAL A 38 6.66 2.22 1.96
N THR A 39 5.76 1.66 1.17
CA THR A 39 4.95 0.49 1.53
C THR A 39 5.79 -0.73 1.87
N ARG A 40 6.98 -0.86 1.28
CA ARG A 40 7.91 -1.94 1.65
C ARG A 40 8.27 -1.91 3.13
N ALA A 41 8.53 -0.73 3.67
CA ALA A 41 8.88 -0.54 5.07
C ALA A 41 7.65 -0.74 5.97
N GLU A 42 6.50 -0.24 5.55
CA GLU A 42 5.25 -0.37 6.32
C GLU A 42 4.79 -1.81 6.48
N VAL A 43 4.75 -2.58 5.38
CA VAL A 43 4.38 -4.00 5.40
C VAL A 43 5.34 -4.79 6.28
N SER A 44 6.65 -4.54 6.16
CA SER A 44 7.66 -5.18 7.03
C SER A 44 7.45 -4.85 8.50
N ALA A 45 7.14 -3.58 8.82
CA ALA A 45 6.88 -3.15 10.19
C ALA A 45 5.57 -3.73 10.74
N ALA A 46 4.55 -3.87 9.89
CA ALA A 46 3.29 -4.50 10.23
C ALA A 46 3.46 -5.99 10.55
N PHE A 47 4.20 -6.74 9.74
CA PHE A 47 4.53 -8.14 10.03
C PHE A 47 5.29 -8.29 11.35
N ALA A 48 6.31 -7.47 11.58
CA ALA A 48 7.07 -7.48 12.83
C ALA A 48 6.20 -7.10 14.04
N ARG A 49 5.25 -6.19 13.87
CA ARG A 49 4.27 -5.83 14.90
C ARG A 49 3.31 -6.99 15.19
N ALA A 50 2.79 -7.65 14.16
CA ALA A 50 1.88 -8.78 14.32
C ALA A 50 2.52 -9.92 15.11
N ALA A 51 3.78 -10.26 14.80
CA ALA A 51 4.55 -11.24 15.56
C ALA A 51 4.78 -10.81 17.02
N ARG A 52 5.17 -9.56 17.26
CA ARG A 52 5.44 -9.05 18.63
C ARG A 52 4.19 -9.02 19.52
N LEU A 53 3.01 -8.89 18.91
CA LEU A 53 1.73 -8.87 19.60
C LEU A 53 1.07 -10.25 19.67
N ASP A 54 1.79 -11.31 19.30
CA ASP A 54 1.29 -12.70 19.23
C ASP A 54 0.01 -12.86 18.39
N ALA A 55 -0.22 -11.95 17.43
CA ALA A 55 -1.35 -12.04 16.50
C ALA A 55 -1.12 -13.13 15.44
N VAL A 56 0.14 -13.39 15.12
CA VAL A 56 0.63 -14.50 14.29
C VAL A 56 1.94 -15.02 14.89
N SER A 57 2.32 -16.26 14.58
CA SER A 57 3.62 -16.79 15.00
C SER A 57 4.78 -16.06 14.30
N GLU A 58 5.97 -16.10 14.90
CA GLU A 58 7.18 -15.55 14.29
C GLU A 58 7.47 -16.22 12.94
N GLU A 59 7.28 -17.53 12.83
CA GLU A 59 7.44 -18.28 11.58
C GLU A 59 6.45 -17.83 10.51
N GLN A 60 5.19 -17.58 10.88
CA GLN A 60 4.17 -17.06 9.96
C GLN A 60 4.55 -15.67 9.44
N ALA A 61 4.95 -14.75 10.32
CA ALA A 61 5.39 -13.41 9.92
C ALA A 61 6.64 -13.44 9.04
N LEU A 62 7.60 -14.33 9.32
CA LEU A 62 8.79 -14.53 8.50
C LEU A 62 8.44 -15.13 7.13
N SER A 63 7.49 -16.05 7.06
CA SER A 63 6.99 -16.59 5.78
C SER A 63 6.33 -15.50 4.95
N ALA A 64 5.37 -14.79 5.52
CA ALA A 64 4.66 -13.69 4.87
C ALA A 64 5.62 -12.61 4.35
N ARG A 65 6.65 -12.28 5.13
CA ARG A 65 7.70 -11.35 4.71
C ARG A 65 8.48 -11.86 3.49
N LYS A 66 8.85 -13.14 3.46
CA LYS A 66 9.57 -13.74 2.33
C LYS A 66 8.72 -13.73 1.07
N ASP A 67 7.44 -14.10 1.19
CA ASP A 67 6.51 -14.12 0.07
C ASP A 67 6.31 -12.70 -0.48
N PHE A 68 6.11 -11.72 0.40
CA PHE A 68 6.04 -10.31 0.01
C PHE A 68 7.32 -9.80 -0.68
N GLU A 69 8.50 -10.15 -0.15
CA GLU A 69 9.78 -9.74 -0.75
C GLU A 69 10.00 -10.40 -2.12
N ALA A 70 9.50 -11.61 -2.32
CA ALA A 70 9.55 -12.33 -3.60
C ALA A 70 8.65 -11.67 -4.65
N ASP A 71 7.45 -11.23 -4.27
CA ASP A 71 6.49 -10.56 -5.15
C ASP A 71 6.82 -9.06 -5.37
N TRP A 72 7.67 -8.47 -4.51
CA TRP A 72 8.00 -7.03 -4.58
C TRP A 72 8.43 -6.50 -5.96
N PRO A 73 9.23 -7.24 -6.77
CA PRO A 73 9.60 -6.84 -8.13
C PRO A 73 8.41 -6.68 -9.08
N ASP A 74 7.28 -7.35 -8.84
CA ASP A 74 6.12 -7.38 -9.72
C ASP A 74 5.19 -6.18 -9.51
N PHE A 75 5.30 -5.46 -8.38
CA PHE A 75 4.55 -4.23 -8.16
C PHE A 75 5.14 -3.04 -8.93
N ALA A 76 4.27 -2.19 -9.48
CA ALA A 76 4.63 -0.86 -9.93
C ALA A 76 4.88 0.06 -8.72
N ARG A 77 6.16 0.29 -8.40
CA ARG A 77 6.59 1.07 -7.23
C ARG A 77 6.64 2.56 -7.56
N LEU A 78 5.69 3.31 -7.06
CA LEU A 78 5.62 4.77 -7.23
C LEU A 78 6.70 5.43 -6.37
N ARG A 79 7.54 6.21 -7.02
CA ARG A 79 8.65 6.92 -6.38
C ARG A 79 8.10 8.02 -5.48
N ILE A 80 8.76 8.20 -4.34
CA ILE A 80 8.55 9.35 -3.47
C ILE A 80 9.71 10.32 -3.72
N ASP A 81 9.37 11.54 -4.08
CA ASP A 81 10.30 12.66 -4.22
C ASP A 81 9.76 13.90 -3.49
N GLU A 82 10.50 15.00 -3.53
CA GLU A 82 10.14 16.26 -2.86
C GLU A 82 8.76 16.78 -3.31
N LEU A 83 8.41 16.60 -4.58
CA LEU A 83 7.11 17.04 -5.10
C LEU A 83 5.97 16.18 -4.53
N THR A 84 6.18 14.87 -4.43
CA THR A 84 5.23 13.93 -3.81
C THR A 84 4.98 14.31 -2.35
N VAL A 85 6.06 14.58 -1.61
CA VAL A 85 6.00 14.96 -0.19
C VAL A 85 5.31 16.31 0.01
N ALA A 86 5.61 17.30 -0.83
CA ALA A 86 4.94 18.60 -0.79
C ALA A 86 3.44 18.48 -1.08
N GLN A 87 3.04 17.61 -2.01
CA GLN A 87 1.64 17.31 -2.28
C GLN A 87 0.97 16.59 -1.11
N ALA A 88 1.64 15.61 -0.51
CA ALA A 88 1.17 14.94 0.70
C ALA A 88 0.95 15.93 1.84
N GLY A 89 1.87 16.89 2.06
CA GLY A 89 1.72 17.93 3.08
C GLY A 89 0.47 18.79 2.90
N ARG A 90 0.13 19.16 1.64
CA ARG A 90 -1.12 19.88 1.34
C ARG A 90 -2.35 19.02 1.62
N LEU A 91 -2.36 17.78 1.13
CA LEU A 91 -3.48 16.85 1.32
C LEU A 91 -3.70 16.51 2.81
N ALA A 92 -2.62 16.36 3.58
CA ALA A 92 -2.70 16.15 5.02
C ALA A 92 -3.40 17.31 5.73
N TRP A 93 -3.06 18.55 5.36
CA TRP A 93 -3.69 19.74 5.91
C TRP A 93 -5.17 19.86 5.50
N GLU A 94 -5.47 19.69 4.21
CA GLU A 94 -6.81 19.88 3.65
C GLU A 94 -7.81 18.80 4.10
N HIS A 95 -7.34 17.57 4.31
CA HIS A 95 -8.18 16.41 4.60
C HIS A 95 -7.96 15.82 5.99
N ALA A 96 -7.16 16.47 6.85
CA ALA A 96 -6.80 15.99 8.19
C ALA A 96 -6.25 14.55 8.21
N LEU A 97 -5.47 14.19 7.19
CA LEU A 97 -4.87 12.86 7.05
C LEU A 97 -3.59 12.75 7.87
N THR A 98 -3.26 11.53 8.29
CA THR A 98 -1.92 11.26 8.80
C THR A 98 -0.90 11.47 7.68
N GLY A 99 0.37 11.72 8.04
CA GLY A 99 1.42 11.94 7.05
C GLY A 99 1.58 10.78 6.07
N ILE A 100 1.35 9.54 6.53
CA ILE A 100 1.50 8.35 5.70
C ILE A 100 0.29 8.13 4.78
N ASP A 101 -0.93 8.35 5.27
CA ASP A 101 -2.16 8.29 4.45
C ASP A 101 -2.11 9.35 3.35
N ALA A 102 -1.66 10.55 3.71
CA ALA A 102 -1.46 11.62 2.74
C ALA A 102 -0.39 11.28 1.70
N LEU A 103 0.66 10.55 2.09
CA LEU A 103 1.72 10.11 1.19
C LEU A 103 1.23 9.02 0.23
N HIS A 104 0.41 8.07 0.71
CA HIS A 104 -0.25 7.10 -0.16
C HIS A 104 -1.20 7.78 -1.14
N LEU A 105 -2.02 8.73 -0.66
CA LEU A 105 -2.94 9.48 -1.51
C LEU A 105 -2.19 10.31 -2.56
N ALA A 106 -1.12 11.01 -2.15
CA ALA A 106 -0.27 11.77 -3.07
C ALA A 106 0.40 10.86 -4.11
N SER A 107 0.91 9.70 -3.70
CA SER A 107 1.53 8.72 -4.61
C SER A 107 0.51 8.24 -5.65
N ALA A 108 -0.75 8.05 -5.26
CA ALA A 108 -1.81 7.57 -6.14
C ALA A 108 -2.48 8.68 -6.98
N LEU A 109 -2.09 9.94 -6.83
CA LEU A 109 -2.61 11.08 -7.59
C LEU A 109 -1.56 11.56 -8.60
N PRO A 110 -1.94 11.88 -9.84
CA PRO A 110 -1.04 12.59 -10.74
C PRO A 110 -0.72 13.97 -10.16
N TYR A 111 0.45 14.51 -10.53
CA TYR A 111 0.75 15.90 -10.25
C TYR A 111 -0.26 16.80 -10.96
N PRO A 112 -0.60 17.97 -10.39
CA PRO A 112 -1.49 18.94 -11.04
C PRO A 112 -1.04 19.36 -12.46
N SER A 113 0.22 19.12 -12.82
CA SER A 113 0.85 19.47 -14.10
C SER A 113 0.91 18.33 -15.13
N THR A 114 0.47 17.12 -14.81
CA THR A 114 0.50 15.98 -15.76
C THR A 114 -0.90 15.55 -16.19
N PRO A 115 -1.15 15.33 -17.49
CA PRO A 115 -2.45 14.90 -17.99
C PRO A 115 -2.87 13.54 -17.40
N ASN A 116 -4.16 13.48 -17.05
CA ASN A 116 -4.81 12.46 -16.22
C ASN A 116 -4.73 11.04 -16.81
N PRO A 117 -4.09 10.05 -16.14
CA PRO A 117 -4.28 8.64 -16.48
C PRO A 117 -5.67 8.19 -16.02
N THR A 118 -6.55 7.94 -17.00
CA THR A 118 -8.01 8.00 -16.81
C THR A 118 -8.65 6.91 -15.94
N HIS A 119 -7.95 5.89 -15.42
CA HIS A 119 -8.62 4.83 -14.63
C HIS A 119 -7.71 4.17 -13.58
N ILE A 120 -7.51 4.81 -12.42
CA ILE A 120 -6.92 4.17 -11.23
C ILE A 120 -8.03 3.88 -10.22
N ARG A 121 -8.27 2.59 -9.93
CA ARG A 121 -9.14 2.17 -8.82
C ARG A 121 -8.27 2.06 -7.57
N ARG A 122 -8.56 2.86 -6.55
CA ARG A 122 -7.86 2.74 -5.26
C ARG A 122 -8.54 1.69 -4.40
N VAL A 123 -7.71 0.88 -3.74
CA VAL A 123 -8.11 0.07 -2.61
C VAL A 123 -7.51 0.81 -1.43
N VAL A 124 -8.33 1.63 -0.76
CA VAL A 124 -7.92 2.32 0.46
C VAL A 124 -8.71 1.67 1.58
N ASP A 125 -8.08 0.72 2.25
CA ASP A 125 -8.63 0.17 3.48
C ASP A 125 -7.87 0.85 4.62
N PHE A 126 -8.43 1.95 5.13
CA PHE A 126 -7.93 2.56 6.35
C PHE A 126 -7.97 1.51 7.46
N ILE A 127 -6.80 1.02 7.88
CA ILE A 127 -6.67 0.32 9.15
C ILE A 127 -6.84 1.39 10.23
N ASN A 128 -8.02 1.40 10.83
CA ASN A 128 -8.20 1.76 12.24
C ASN A 128 -8.62 0.50 12.98
#